data_AF-A0A1A8CAY1-F1
#
_entry.id   AF-A0A1A8CAY1-F1
#
_cell.length_a   1.000
_cell.length_b   1.000
_cell.length_c   1.000
_cell.angle_alpha   90.00
_cell.angle_beta   90.00
_cell.angle_gamma   90.00
#
_symmetry.space_group_name_H-M   'P 1'
#
loop_
_entity.id
_entity.type
_entity.pdbx_description
1 polymer ?
#
loop_
_entity_poly.entity_id
_entity_poly.type
_entity_poly.pdbx_seq_one_letter_code
_entity_poly.pdbx_strand_id
1 'polypeptide(L)'
;GSGEDSLDRLLPHTGTHRRKSATSLSKTEPPLLRTGTRTIYTAGRPPWYDEHGAQSKEAFVIGLCGGSASGKTTVSNKIIEALDVPWVVLLSMDSFYKGLSSEEQVLAANNDYNFDHPGAFDFELLVATLRKLKQGK
;
A
#
# COMPACT_ATOMS: atom_id res chain seq x y z
N GLY A 1 -70.59 -29.36 -7.54
CA GLY A 1 -69.41 -28.64 -7.05
C GLY A 1 -69.70 -27.17 -7.23
N SER A 2 -69.96 -26.43 -6.16
CA SER A 2 -68.95 -25.67 -5.40
C SER A 2 -68.41 -24.53 -6.28
N GLY A 3 -68.67 -23.25 -6.05
CA GLY A 3 -69.17 -22.52 -4.89
C GLY A 3 -68.54 -21.14 -5.04
N GLU A 4 -69.32 -20.15 -5.44
CA GLU A 4 -68.88 -18.77 -5.64
C GLU A 4 -69.60 -17.92 -4.61
N ASP A 5 -68.86 -17.44 -3.60
CA ASP A 5 -69.38 -16.41 -2.71
C ASP A 5 -68.27 -15.47 -2.23
N SER A 6 -68.51 -14.20 -2.56
CA SER A 6 -68.30 -13.00 -1.74
C SER A 6 -66.89 -12.40 -1.57
N LEU A 7 -66.74 -11.23 -2.20
CA LEU A 7 -65.89 -10.12 -1.79
C LEU A 7 -66.39 -9.52 -0.45
N ASP A 8 -65.49 -9.34 0.52
CA ASP A 8 -65.31 -8.10 1.30
C ASP A 8 -64.11 -8.33 2.26
N ARG A 9 -62.95 -7.72 2.02
CA ARG A 9 -62.53 -6.38 2.48
C ARG A 9 -62.51 -6.28 4.01
N LEU A 10 -61.30 -6.27 4.61
CA LEU A 10 -60.91 -5.50 5.80
C LEU A 10 -59.37 -5.57 5.95
N LEU A 11 -58.68 -4.42 5.88
CA LEU A 11 -57.21 -4.24 6.02
C LEU A 11 -56.76 -4.37 7.49
N PRO A 12 -55.46 -4.62 7.80
CA PRO A 12 -54.52 -3.50 8.09
C PRO A 12 -53.11 -3.72 7.47
N HIS A 13 -52.51 -2.72 6.81
CA HIS A 13 -51.61 -1.67 7.31
C HIS A 13 -50.16 -2.06 7.66
N THR A 14 -49.26 -1.42 6.90
CA THR A 14 -47.90 -0.94 7.23
C THR A 14 -46.75 -1.94 7.43
N GLY A 15 -45.69 -1.75 6.65
CA GLY A 15 -44.37 -2.30 7.01
C GLY A 15 -43.37 -2.44 5.86
N THR A 16 -43.05 -1.34 5.18
CA THR A 16 -41.81 -1.08 4.41
C THR A 16 -41.25 -2.20 3.51
N HIS A 17 -41.38 -1.98 2.20
CA HIS A 17 -40.58 -2.64 1.17
C HIS A 17 -39.06 -2.51 1.46
N ARG A 18 -38.42 -3.58 1.94
CA ARG A 18 -36.97 -3.71 1.83
C ARG A 18 -36.65 -4.08 0.38
N ARG A 19 -36.25 -3.08 -0.40
CA ARG A 19 -35.72 -3.26 -1.76
C ARG A 19 -34.66 -4.36 -1.77
N LYS A 20 -34.86 -5.40 -2.58
CA LYS A 20 -33.78 -6.31 -2.97
C LYS A 20 -32.85 -5.51 -3.89
N SER A 21 -31.74 -4.99 -3.35
CA SER A 21 -30.67 -4.42 -4.17
C SER A 21 -29.62 -5.49 -4.44
N ALA A 22 -29.41 -5.78 -5.71
CA ALA A 22 -28.33 -6.62 -6.21
C ALA A 22 -27.00 -5.84 -6.24
N THR A 23 -25.89 -6.59 -6.33
CA THR A 23 -24.49 -6.17 -6.60
C THR A 23 -23.77 -5.50 -5.41
N SER A 24 -22.53 -5.79 -5.04
CA SER A 24 -21.38 -6.36 -5.76
C SER A 24 -20.49 -7.12 -4.76
N LEU A 25 -20.18 -8.39 -5.05
CA LEU A 25 -19.03 -9.08 -4.48
C LEU A 25 -17.77 -8.50 -5.12
N SER A 26 -16.97 -7.72 -4.39
CA SER A 26 -15.55 -7.55 -4.72
C SER A 26 -14.71 -8.24 -3.65
N LYS A 27 -14.77 -9.58 -3.66
CA LYS A 27 -13.68 -10.41 -3.18
C LYS A 27 -12.57 -10.29 -4.22
N THR A 28 -11.58 -9.43 -3.99
CA THR A 28 -10.32 -9.51 -4.73
C THR A 28 -9.46 -10.61 -4.10
N GLU A 29 -9.93 -11.86 -4.16
CA GLU A 29 -8.98 -12.97 -4.16
C GLU A 29 -8.13 -12.79 -5.42
N PRO A 30 -6.79 -12.89 -5.34
CA PRO A 30 -5.96 -12.84 -6.53
C PRO A 30 -6.47 -13.93 -7.49
N PRO A 31 -6.39 -13.72 -8.81
CA PRO A 31 -6.84 -14.73 -9.74
C PRO A 31 -5.93 -15.97 -9.62
N LEU A 32 -6.47 -17.02 -8.99
CA LEU A 32 -5.79 -18.28 -8.72
C LEU A 32 -6.40 -19.37 -9.61
N LEU A 33 -5.59 -19.99 -10.46
CA LEU A 33 -5.93 -21.26 -11.10
C LEU A 33 -5.40 -22.40 -10.22
N ARG A 34 -6.30 -23.18 -9.62
CA ARG A 34 -5.94 -24.32 -8.77
C ARG A 34 -6.08 -25.62 -9.56
N THR A 35 -4.96 -26.27 -9.89
CA THR A 35 -4.92 -27.58 -10.56
C THR A 35 -4.32 -28.62 -9.62
N GLY A 36 -5.18 -29.43 -8.97
CA GLY A 36 -4.77 -30.59 -8.16
C GLY A 36 -3.80 -30.29 -7.02
N THR A 37 -2.49 -30.28 -7.33
CA THR A 37 -1.38 -30.00 -6.41
C THR A 37 -0.72 -28.63 -6.64
N ARG A 38 -1.12 -27.86 -7.66
CA ARG A 38 -0.51 -26.58 -8.03
C ARG A 38 -1.52 -25.44 -7.95
N THR A 39 -1.10 -24.36 -7.31
CA THR A 39 -1.79 -23.07 -7.34
C THR A 39 -1.00 -22.13 -8.25
N ILE A 40 -1.64 -21.68 -9.32
CA ILE A 40 -1.07 -20.80 -10.33
C ILE A 40 -1.66 -19.40 -10.12
N TYR A 41 -0.81 -18.43 -9.79
CA TYR A 41 -1.19 -17.03 -9.66
C TYR A 41 -1.13 -16.38 -11.04
N THR A 42 -2.22 -15.81 -11.54
CA THR A 42 -2.26 -15.22 -12.89
C THR A 42 -1.92 -13.73 -12.92
N ALA A 43 -1.67 -13.12 -11.75
CA ALA A 43 -1.27 -11.72 -11.60
C ALA A 43 -0.06 -11.63 -10.67
N GLY A 44 1.11 -12.07 -11.16
CA GLY A 44 2.36 -12.12 -10.39
C GLY A 44 2.33 -13.10 -9.21
N ARG A 45 3.50 -13.57 -8.76
CA ARG A 45 3.58 -14.20 -7.42
C ARG A 45 3.54 -13.07 -6.41
N PRO A 46 2.64 -13.12 -5.42
CA PRO A 46 2.69 -12.14 -4.36
C PRO A 46 4.03 -12.23 -3.60
N PRO A 47 4.53 -11.11 -3.04
CA PRO A 47 5.92 -10.97 -2.57
C PRO A 47 6.32 -11.90 -1.43
N TRP A 48 5.35 -12.58 -0.82
CA TRP A 48 5.58 -13.55 0.24
C TRP A 48 5.97 -14.95 -0.27
N TYR A 49 6.20 -15.16 -1.57
CA TYR A 49 6.71 -16.41 -2.13
C TYR A 49 7.90 -16.18 -3.05
N ASP A 50 8.96 -16.98 -2.88
CA ASP A 50 10.11 -17.00 -3.79
C ASP A 50 9.81 -17.77 -5.09
N GLU A 51 10.80 -17.80 -5.99
CA GLU A 51 10.78 -18.56 -7.25
C GLU A 51 10.58 -20.07 -7.05
N HIS A 52 10.95 -20.60 -5.87
CA HIS A 52 10.77 -22.01 -5.47
C HIS A 52 9.41 -22.26 -4.79
N GLY A 53 8.63 -21.21 -4.50
CA GLY A 53 7.36 -21.28 -3.78
C GLY A 53 7.48 -21.39 -2.26
N ALA A 54 8.67 -21.19 -1.69
CA ALA A 54 8.84 -21.04 -0.26
C ALA A 54 8.44 -19.63 0.19
N GLN A 55 7.99 -19.48 1.43
CA GLN A 55 7.50 -18.20 1.92
C GLN A 55 8.67 -17.24 2.17
N SER A 56 9.02 -16.37 1.22
CA SER A 56 10.05 -15.33 1.42
C SER A 56 9.45 -14.17 2.20
N LYS A 57 9.91 -13.97 3.44
CA LYS A 57 9.44 -12.87 4.30
C LYS A 57 10.27 -11.58 4.17
N GLU A 58 11.40 -11.62 3.44
CA GLU A 58 12.28 -10.45 3.35
C GLU A 58 11.91 -9.52 2.19
N ALA A 59 11.78 -8.23 2.47
CA ALA A 59 11.55 -7.22 1.44
C ALA A 59 12.81 -7.00 0.57
N PHE A 60 12.60 -6.79 -0.73
CA PHE A 60 13.67 -6.41 -1.66
C PHE A 60 13.90 -4.90 -1.63
N VAL A 61 15.15 -4.47 -1.53
CA VAL A 61 15.52 -3.05 -1.41
C VAL A 61 16.29 -2.60 -2.65
N ILE A 62 15.83 -1.51 -3.26
CA ILE A 62 16.49 -0.85 -4.38
C ILE A 62 16.92 0.54 -3.94
N GLY A 63 18.22 0.83 -3.97
CA GLY A 63 18.76 2.17 -3.69
C GLY A 63 18.81 3.02 -4.95
N LEU A 64 18.24 4.23 -4.89
CA LEU A 64 18.30 5.22 -5.98
C LEU A 64 19.18 6.39 -5.55
N CYS A 65 20.38 6.48 -6.11
CA CYS A 65 21.39 7.49 -5.76
C CYS A 65 21.58 8.53 -6.89
N GLY A 66 22.09 9.71 -6.55
CA GLY A 66 22.38 10.79 -7.51
C GLY A 66 22.33 12.19 -6.87
N GLY A 67 22.94 13.18 -7.52
CA GLY A 67 22.98 14.57 -7.04
C GLY A 67 21.60 15.22 -6.90
N SER A 68 21.52 16.35 -6.19
CA SER A 68 20.26 17.11 -6.07
C SER A 68 19.72 17.47 -7.47
N ALA A 69 18.39 17.50 -7.59
CA ALA A 69 17.67 17.73 -8.86
C ALA A 69 17.97 16.76 -10.03
N SER A 70 18.67 15.64 -9.81
CA SER A 70 18.96 14.66 -10.88
C SER A 70 17.76 13.83 -11.35
N GLY A 71 16.58 14.00 -10.74
CA GLY A 71 15.34 13.30 -11.14
C GLY A 71 15.06 11.97 -10.42
N LYS A 72 15.74 11.65 -9.31
CA LYS A 72 15.53 10.41 -8.53
C LYS A 72 14.07 10.16 -8.17
N THR A 73 13.41 11.18 -7.60
CA THR A 73 12.00 11.14 -7.19
C THR A 73 11.07 10.90 -8.38
N THR A 74 11.38 11.49 -9.53
CA THR A 74 10.60 11.29 -10.75
C THR A 74 10.74 9.86 -11.25
N VAL A 75 11.97 9.30 -11.25
CA VAL A 75 12.22 7.92 -11.66
C VAL A 75 11.57 6.94 -10.71
N SER A 76 11.67 7.15 -9.39
CA SER A 76 11.03 6.27 -8.40
C SER A 76 9.52 6.22 -8.56
N ASN A 77 8.87 7.37 -8.76
CA ASN A 77 7.42 7.43 -8.96
C ASN A 77 7.00 6.72 -10.25
N LYS A 78 7.73 6.93 -11.36
CA LYS A 78 7.46 6.22 -12.62
C LYS A 78 7.61 4.71 -12.51
N ILE A 79 8.59 4.22 -11.72
CA ILE A 79 8.75 2.78 -11.47
C ILE A 79 7.55 2.25 -10.70
N ILE A 80 7.09 2.94 -9.65
CA ILE A 80 5.93 2.55 -8.86
C ILE A 80 4.66 2.51 -9.71
N GLU A 81 4.44 3.56 -10.52
CA GLU A 81 3.33 3.64 -11.48
C GLU A 81 3.38 2.51 -12.52
N ALA A 82 4.56 2.18 -13.04
CA ALA A 82 4.71 1.11 -14.03
C ALA A 82 4.54 -0.30 -13.44
N LEU A 83 4.88 -0.49 -12.16
CA LEU A 83 4.64 -1.75 -11.46
C LEU A 83 3.15 -1.96 -11.14
N ASP A 84 2.43 -0.89 -10.79
CA ASP A 84 0.99 -0.88 -10.47
C ASP A 84 0.59 -1.94 -9.42
N VAL A 85 1.34 -2.00 -8.32
CA VAL A 85 1.09 -2.95 -7.22
C VAL A 85 1.12 -2.25 -5.85
N PRO A 86 0.26 -2.67 -4.90
CA PRO A 86 0.11 -1.98 -3.61
C PRO A 86 1.22 -2.30 -2.58
N TRP A 87 2.12 -3.22 -2.87
CA TRP A 87 3.15 -3.70 -1.92
C TRP A 87 4.54 -3.08 -2.14
N VAL A 88 4.60 -1.90 -2.77
CA VAL A 88 5.84 -1.13 -2.95
C VAL A 88 5.81 0.08 -2.01
N VAL A 89 6.92 0.32 -1.32
CA VAL A 89 7.09 1.47 -0.41
C VAL A 89 8.23 2.33 -0.91
N LEU A 90 7.99 3.64 -1.02
CA LEU A 90 9.01 4.64 -1.31
C LEU A 90 9.55 5.21 0.00
N LEU A 91 10.86 5.08 0.22
CA LEU A 91 11.55 5.67 1.37
C LEU A 91 12.54 6.73 0.89
N SER A 92 12.33 8.00 1.26
CA SER A 92 13.27 9.09 0.94
C SER A 92 14.25 9.33 2.09
N MET A 93 15.53 9.54 1.77
CA MET A 93 16.54 9.98 2.74
C MET A 93 16.25 11.38 3.30
N ASP A 94 15.49 12.20 2.57
CA ASP A 94 15.09 13.54 3.03
C ASP A 94 14.22 13.49 4.30
N SER A 95 13.55 12.36 4.56
CA SER A 95 12.77 12.16 5.78
C SER A 95 13.62 11.91 7.02
N PHE A 96 14.93 11.75 6.86
CA PHE A 96 15.88 11.42 7.93
C PHE A 96 16.85 12.58 8.23
N TYR A 97 16.48 13.82 7.90
CA TYR A 97 17.18 14.97 8.45
C TYR A 97 16.99 15.04 9.97
N LYS A 98 18.08 15.32 10.68
CA LYS A 98 18.02 15.58 12.11
C LYS A 98 17.20 16.84 12.37
N GLY A 99 16.48 16.83 13.49
CA GLY A 99 15.85 18.05 14.00
C GLY A 99 16.93 19.08 14.34
N LEU A 100 16.76 20.30 13.85
CA LEU A 100 17.68 21.40 14.11
C LEU A 100 17.45 21.94 15.53
N SER A 101 18.53 22.17 16.27
CA SER A 101 18.52 22.97 17.51
C SER A 101 18.17 24.43 17.22
N SER A 102 17.82 25.20 18.25
CA SER A 102 17.48 26.62 18.09
C SER A 102 18.60 27.44 17.44
N GLU A 103 19.87 27.09 17.71
CA GLU A 103 21.03 27.75 17.10
C GLU A 103 21.16 27.39 15.62
N GLU A 104 21.03 26.10 15.29
CA GLU A 104 21.09 25.62 13.91
C GLU A 104 19.92 26.12 13.06
N GLN A 105 18.75 26.35 13.65
CA GLN A 105 17.62 26.97 12.97
C GLN A 105 17.93 28.41 12.54
N VAL A 106 18.66 29.18 13.36
CA VAL A 106 19.10 30.53 13.00
C VAL A 106 20.13 30.47 11.88
N LEU A 107 21.08 29.53 11.94
CA LEU A 107 22.05 29.31 10.85
C LEU A 107 21.34 28.91 9.55
N ALA A 108 20.37 27.99 9.62
CA ALA A 108 19.59 27.57 8.46
C ALA A 108 18.77 28.71 7.86
N ALA A 109 18.16 29.57 8.68
CA ALA A 109 17.44 30.75 8.22
C ALA A 109 18.36 31.76 7.50
N ASN A 110 19.63 31.80 7.87
CA ASN A 110 20.65 32.63 7.23
C ASN A 110 21.35 31.94 6.04
N ASN A 111 20.95 30.72 5.67
CA ASN A 111 21.63 29.86 4.68
C ASN A 111 23.07 29.44 5.06
N ASP A 112 23.42 29.53 6.34
CA ASP A 112 24.73 29.16 6.87
C ASP A 112 24.76 27.71 7.44
N TYR A 113 23.69 26.94 7.23
CA TYR A 113 23.63 25.53 7.62
C TYR A 113 23.74 24.61 6.39
N ASN A 114 24.67 23.64 6.44
CA ASN A 114 24.91 22.71 5.35
C ASN A 114 24.08 21.43 5.50
N PHE A 115 22.97 21.35 4.76
CA PHE A 115 22.12 20.15 4.71
C PHE A 115 22.74 18.96 3.96
N ASP A 116 23.72 19.18 3.10
CA ASP A 116 24.38 18.08 2.36
C ASP A 116 25.50 17.41 3.17
N HIS A 117 25.81 17.92 4.36
CA HIS A 117 26.81 17.31 5.22
C HIS A 117 26.29 15.97 5.78
N PRO A 118 27.08 14.87 5.78
CA PRO A 118 26.65 13.59 6.34
C PRO A 118 26.18 13.69 7.80
N GLY A 119 26.70 14.66 8.55
CA GLY A 119 26.26 14.93 9.92
C GLY A 119 24.80 15.41 10.05
N ALA A 120 24.20 15.97 9.00
CA ALA A 120 22.82 16.45 9.01
C ALA A 120 21.78 15.31 8.95
N PHE A 121 22.20 14.11 8.55
CA PHE A 121 21.35 12.93 8.46
C PHE A 121 21.41 12.07 9.72
N ASP A 122 20.26 11.53 10.13
CA ASP A 122 20.15 10.49 11.13
C ASP A 122 20.26 9.10 10.48
N PHE A 123 21.51 8.67 10.25
CA PHE A 123 21.79 7.37 9.68
C PHE A 123 21.39 6.21 10.59
N GLU A 124 21.38 6.40 11.91
CA GLU A 124 20.98 5.35 12.83
C GLU A 124 19.48 5.05 12.68
N LEU A 125 18.66 6.10 12.62
CA LEU A 125 17.22 5.99 12.36
C LEU A 125 16.94 5.39 10.98
N LEU A 126 17.67 5.81 9.95
CA LEU A 126 17.54 5.26 8.59
C LEU A 126 17.83 3.76 8.56
N VAL A 127 18.95 3.34 9.13
CA VAL A 127 19.36 1.92 9.15
C VAL A 127 18.38 1.10 10.00
N ALA A 128 17.94 1.62 11.15
CA ALA A 128 16.95 0.94 11.97
C ALA A 128 15.60 0.76 11.24
N THR A 129 15.15 1.79 10.52
CA THR A 129 13.92 1.75 9.72
C THR A 129 14.04 0.75 8.58
N LEU A 130 15.15 0.78 7.84
CA LEU A 130 15.40 -0.16 6.75
C LEU A 130 15.43 -1.62 7.22
N ARG A 131 16.05 -1.89 8.38
CA ARG A 131 16.06 -3.24 8.98
C ARG A 131 14.67 -3.71 9.38
N LYS A 132 13.81 -2.83 9.90
CA LYS A 132 12.41 -3.16 10.23
C LYS A 132 11.59 -3.48 8.98
N LEU A 133 11.70 -2.63 7.96
CA LEU A 133 11.02 -2.83 6.67
C LEU A 133 11.46 -4.14 6.00
N LYS A 134 12.76 -4.46 6.05
CA LYS A 134 13.28 -5.73 5.52
C LYS A 134 12.67 -6.94 6.22
N GLN A 135 12.30 -6.83 7.50
CA GLN A 135 11.63 -7.87 8.29
C GLN A 135 10.09 -7.86 8.13
N GLY A 136 9.53 -6.98 7.31
CA GLY A 136 8.08 -6.82 7.15
C GLY A 136 7.39 -6.17 8.36
N LYS A 137 8.11 -5.31 9.09
CA LYS A 137 7.61 -4.54 10.23
C LYS A 137 7.51 -3.05 9.93
#